data_AF-A0A2M7EH71-F1
#
_entry.id   AF-A0A2M7EH71-F1
#
_cell.length_a   1.000
_cell.length_b   1.000
_cell.length_c   1.000
_cell.angle_alpha   90.00
_cell.angle_beta   90.00
_cell.angle_gamma   90.00
#
_symmetry.space_group_name_H-M   'P 1'
#
loop_
_entity.id
_entity.type
_entity.pdbx_description
1 polymer ?
#
loop_
_entity_poly.entity_id
_entity_poly.type
_entity_poly.pdbx_seq_one_letter_code
_entity_poly.pdbx_strand_id
1 'polypeptide(L)' 'MAKKKVIIGTRGSKLALWQAEWVKSELLKLNPDLTIELNKIKTTGDKILDVPLAKVGG' A
#
# COMPACT_ATOMS: atom_id res chain seq x y z
N MET A 1 15.91 16.59 -15.78
CA MET A 1 15.85 15.15 -15.44
C MET A 1 14.40 14.77 -15.20
N ALA A 2 13.92 13.64 -15.73
CA ALA A 2 12.52 13.23 -15.57
C ALA A 2 12.23 12.92 -14.08
N LYS A 3 11.20 13.55 -13.50
CA LYS A 3 10.71 13.21 -12.16
C LYS A 3 10.36 11.72 -12.14
N LYS A 4 11.10 10.93 -11.36
CA LYS A 4 10.79 9.50 -11.19
C LYS A 4 9.48 9.41 -10.39
N LYS A 5 8.45 8.87 -11.03
CA LYS A 5 7.15 8.63 -10.40
C LYS A 5 7.14 7.22 -9.81
N VAL A 6 6.76 7.08 -8.54
CA VAL A 6 6.60 5.82 -7.83
C VAL A 6 5.14 5.67 -7.41
N ILE A 7 4.58 4.49 -7.64
CA ILE A 7 3.22 4.15 -7.22
C ILE A 7 3.32 3.06 -6.17
N ILE A 8 2.83 3.34 -4.96
CA ILE A 8 2.77 2.37 -3.87
C ILE A 8 1.39 1.73 -3.87
N GLY A 9 1.32 0.45 -4.23
CA GLY A 9 0.12 -0.36 -4.06
C GLY A 9 -0.09 -0.71 -2.58
N THR A 10 -1.29 -0.49 -2.05
CA THR A 10 -1.62 -0.84 -0.66
C THR A 10 -3.03 -1.39 -0.52
N ARG A 11 -3.27 -2.23 0.49
CA ARG A 11 -4.63 -2.69 0.85
C ARG A 11 -5.46 -1.53 1.41
N GLY A 12 -6.78 -1.66 1.34
CA GLY A 12 -7.71 -0.65 1.86
C GLY A 12 -7.82 -0.56 3.39
N SER A 13 -7.26 -1.52 4.13
CA SER A 13 -7.34 -1.53 5.61
C SER A 13 -6.61 -0.33 6.22
N LYS A 14 -7.09 0.17 7.37
CA LYS A 14 -6.50 1.33 8.07
C LYS A 14 -5.00 1.14 8.35
N LEU A 15 -4.61 -0.06 8.78
CA LEU A 15 -3.21 -0.38 9.06
C LEU A 15 -2.35 -0.34 7.78
N ALA A 16 -2.82 -0.93 6.68
CA ALA A 16 -2.09 -0.92 5.42
C ALA A 16 -1.93 0.49 4.82
N LEU A 17 -2.94 1.35 5.00
CA LEU A 17 -2.85 2.76 4.60
C LEU A 17 -1.79 3.51 5.44
N TRP A 18 -1.82 3.32 6.76
CA TRP A 18 -0.81 3.93 7.64
C TRP A 18 0.60 3.48 7.28
N GLN A 19 0.81 2.19 7.02
CA GLN A 19 2.10 1.65 6.59
C GLN A 19 2.55 2.27 5.26
N ALA A 20 1.65 2.41 4.28
CA ALA A 20 1.96 3.01 2.99
C ALA A 20 2.31 4.51 3.10
N GLU A 21 1.61 5.24 3.96
CA GLU A 21 1.92 6.65 4.26
C GLU A 21 3.27 6.80 4.98
N TRP A 22 3.57 5.91 5.92
CA TRP A 22 4.87 5.88 6.59
C TRP A 22 6.02 5.67 5.59
N VAL A 23 5.91 4.65 4.72
CA VAL A 23 6.92 4.40 3.67
C VAL A 23 7.05 5.59 2.71
N LYS A 24 5.93 6.20 2.30
CA LYS A 24 5.93 7.41 1.47
C LYS A 24 6.73 8.54 2.14
N SER A 25 6.53 8.76 3.44
CA SER A 25 7.22 9.80 4.20
C SER A 25 8.74 9.56 4.20
N GLU A 26 9.19 8.34 4.48
CA GLU A 26 10.62 8.01 4.49
C GLU A 26 11.27 8.16 3.11
N LEU A 27 10.57 7.76 2.04
CA LEU A 27 11.06 7.93 0.68
C LEU A 27 11.21 9.40 0.27
N LEU A 28 10.27 10.27 0.70
CA LEU A 28 10.34 11.71 0.44
C LEU A 28 11.45 12.40 1.23
N LYS A 29 11.77 11.92 2.44
CA LYS A 29 12.93 12.42 3.21
C LYS A 29 14.25 12.13 2.49
N LEU A 30 14.39 10.95 1.90
CA LEU A 30 15.58 10.53 1.18
C LEU A 30 15.69 11.16 -0.21
N ASN A 31 14.55 11.42 -0.86
CA ASN A 31 14.50 12.01 -2.19
C ASN A 31 13.29 12.97 -2.32
N PRO A 32 13.46 14.26 -1.98
CA PRO A 32 12.37 15.24 -2.00
C PRO A 32 11.74 15.47 -3.38
N ASP A 33 12.49 15.21 -4.46
CA ASP A 33 12.01 15.39 -5.83
C ASP A 33 11.17 14.20 -6.36
N LEU A 34 11.04 13.14 -5.56
CA LEU A 34 10.27 11.96 -5.92
C LEU A 34 8.77 12.27 -5.90
N THR A 35 8.07 11.86 -6.95
CA THR A 35 6.59 11.93 -6.97
C THR A 35 6.03 10.57 -6.57
N ILE A 36 5.34 10.51 -5.43
CA ILE A 36 4.79 9.26 -4.88
C ILE A 36 3.27 9.33 -4.81
N GLU A 37 2.60 8.35 -5.40
CA GLU A 37 1.15 8.14 -5.33
C GLU A 37 0.81 6.85 -4.59
N LEU A 38 -0.26 6.87 -3.79
CA LEU A 38 -0.80 5.67 -3.14
C LEU A 38 -1.97 5.13 -3.96
N ASN A 39 -1.88 3.89 -4.41
CA ASN A 39 -2.95 3.20 -5.12
C ASN A 39 -3.57 2.12 -4.22
N LYS A 40 -4.85 2.28 -3.88
CA LYS A 40 -5.58 1.31 -3.06
C LYS A 40 -6.03 0.14 -3.92
N ILE A 41 -5.51 -1.03 -3.63
CA ILE A 41 -5.84 -2.27 -4.33
C ILE A 41 -6.82 -3.07 -3.46
N LYS A 42 -7.89 -3.57 -4.08
CA LYS A 42 -8.80 -4.53 -3.46
C LYS A 42 -8.28 -5.93 -3.68
N THR A 43 -8.04 -6.67 -2.60
CA THR A 43 -7.57 -8.06 -2.65
C THR A 43 -8.72 -9.03 -2.36
N THR A 44 -8.59 -10.29 -2.79
CA THR A 44 -9.58 -11.34 -2.48
C THR A 44 -9.70 -11.57 -0.97
N GLY A 45 -8.60 -11.43 -0.21
CA GLY A 45 -8.61 -11.50 1.26
C GLY A 45 -9.39 -10.37 1.93
N ASP A 46 -9.61 -9.22 1.27
CA ASP A 46 -10.50 -8.17 1.78
C ASP A 46 -11.98 -8.56 1.66
N LYS A 47 -12.32 -9.52 0.79
CA LYS A 47 -13.69 -10.02 0.60
C LYS A 47 -14.04 -11.16 1.56
N ILE A 48 -13.04 -11.75 2.20
CA ILE A 48 -13.17 -12.97 2.99
C ILE A 48 -12.87 -12.60 4.46
N LEU A 49 -13.88 -12.08 5.16
CA LEU A 49 -13.78 -11.69 6.57
C LEU A 49 -14.39 -12.72 7.53
N ASP A 50 -15.27 -13.59 7.03
CA ASP A 50 -16.13 -14.47 7.86
C ASP A 50 -15.70 -15.94 7.88
N VAL A 51 -14.51 -16.26 7.38
CA VAL A 51 -13.95 -17.62 7.47
C VAL A 51 -12.59 -17.58 8.14
N PRO A 52 -12.31 -18.54 9.04
CA PRO A 52 -10.99 -18.67 9.65
C PRO A 52 -9.92 -18.74 8.57
N LEU A 53 -8.81 -18.03 8.77
CA LEU A 53 -7.69 -17.98 7.82
C LEU A 53 -7.23 -19.38 7.38
N ALA A 54 -7.29 -20.35 8.29
CA ALA A 54 -6.98 -21.76 8.02
C ALA A 54 -7.88 -22.44 6.98
N LYS A 55 -9.08 -21.91 6.72
CA LYS A 55 -10.02 -22.37 5.68
C LYS A 55 -9.87 -21.60 4.36
N VAL A 56 -9.08 -20.53 4.35
CA VAL A 56 -8.77 -19.70 3.17
C VAL A 56 -7.36 -20.07 2.68
N GLY A 57 -7.15 -21.36 2.44
CA GLY A 57 -5.93 -21.84 1.80
C GLY A 57 -6.05 -21.73 0.29
N GLY A 58 -5.02 -21.17 -0.35
CA GLY A 58 -4.79 -21.29 -1.79
C GLY A 58 -3.97 -22.54 -2.12
#